data_AF-A0A2M8L2T5-F1
#
_entry.id   AF-A0A2M8L2T5-F1
#
_cell.length_a   1.000
_cell.length_b   1.000
_cell.length_c   1.000
_cell.angle_alpha   90.00
_cell.angle_beta   90.00
_cell.angle_gamma   90.00
#
_symmetry.space_group_name_H-M   'P 1'
#
loop_
_entity.id
_entity.type
_entity.pdbx_description
1 polymer ?
#
loop_
_entity_poly.entity_id
_entity_poly.type
_entity_poly.pdbx_seq_one_letter_code
_entity_poly.pdbx_strand_id
1 'polypeptide(L)'
;KQLLENKELIFQYLDTVGQSLPDLVIRTGVKPEEIPHTSGFMPLQTAYAGWAFLPDLFPDLTPQSLLKPISDFVGYERRLGR
;
A
#
# COMPACT_ATOMS: atom_id res chain seq x y z
N LYS A 1 19.43 -20.31 8.51
CA LYS A 1 18.68 -21.18 9.46
C LYS A 1 17.69 -20.36 10.29
N GLN A 2 18.13 -19.32 11.01
CA GLN A 2 17.26 -18.40 11.78
C GLN A 2 16.13 -17.71 10.97
N LEU A 3 16.40 -17.22 9.75
CA LEU A 3 15.35 -16.60 8.91
C LEU A 3 14.20 -17.55 8.54
N LEU A 4 14.45 -18.86 8.49
CA LEU A 4 13.42 -19.86 8.19
C LEU A 4 12.52 -20.11 9.42
N GLU A 5 13.04 -19.84 10.62
CA GLU A 5 12.37 -20.04 11.90
C GLU A 5 11.61 -18.77 12.34
N ASN A 6 12.12 -17.58 11.99
CA ASN A 6 11.46 -16.31 12.19
C ASN A 6 11.54 -15.44 10.94
N LYS A 7 10.49 -15.48 10.13
CA LYS A 7 10.41 -14.71 8.87
C LYS A 7 10.40 -13.20 9.11
N GLU A 8 9.90 -12.74 10.26
CA GLU A 8 9.82 -11.31 10.61
C GLU A 8 11.21 -10.68 10.75
N LEU A 9 12.24 -11.49 11.00
CA LEU A 9 13.61 -11.01 11.09
C LEU A 9 14.06 -10.29 9.80
N ILE A 10 13.49 -10.64 8.65
CA ILE A 10 13.83 -9.98 7.37
C ILE A 10 13.55 -8.47 7.41
N PHE A 11 12.52 -8.02 8.13
CA PHE A 11 12.16 -6.61 8.23
C PHE A 11 13.21 -5.77 8.97
N GLN A 12 14.06 -6.39 9.80
CA GLN A 12 15.17 -5.71 10.48
C GLN A 12 16.33 -5.36 9.55
N TYR A 13 16.35 -5.94 8.34
CA TYR A 13 17.42 -5.74 7.34
C TYR A 13 16.93 -4.97 6.11
N LEU A 14 15.71 -4.44 6.12
CA LEU A 14 15.20 -3.57 5.05
C LEU A 14 15.53 -2.10 5.37
N ASP A 15 15.65 -1.27 4.32
CA ASP A 15 15.87 0.17 4.47
C ASP A 15 14.77 0.87 5.30
N THR A 16 13.58 0.25 5.39
CA THR A 16 12.43 0.74 6.16
C THR A 16 12.42 0.26 7.61
N VAL A 17 13.51 -0.31 8.11
CA VAL A 17 13.60 -0.76 9.51
C VAL A 17 13.25 0.39 10.47
N GLY A 18 12.42 0.09 11.46
CA GLY A 18 11.93 1.08 12.44
C GLY A 18 10.77 1.97 11.95
N GLN A 19 10.37 1.87 10.67
CA GLN A 19 9.16 2.53 10.17
C GLN A 19 7.93 1.64 10.36
N SER A 20 6.76 2.24 10.57
CA SER A 20 5.49 1.52 10.59
C SER A 20 5.16 0.95 9.20
N LEU A 21 4.51 -0.21 9.17
CA LEU A 21 4.05 -0.80 7.91
C LEU A 21 2.91 0.05 7.30
N PRO A 22 2.85 0.20 5.96
CA PRO A 22 1.75 0.91 5.32
C PRO A 22 0.41 0.18 5.51
N ASP A 23 -0.63 0.93 5.92
CA ASP A 23 -2.01 0.44 5.93
C ASP A 23 -2.71 0.60 4.58
N LEU A 24 -2.39 1.67 3.86
CA LEU A 24 -2.95 2.02 2.56
C LEU A 24 -1.84 2.55 1.65
N VAL A 25 -1.78 2.04 0.42
CA VAL A 25 -0.95 2.57 -0.66
C VAL A 25 -1.84 3.21 -1.71
N ILE A 26 -1.53 4.45 -2.07
CA ILE A 26 -2.27 5.21 -3.09
C ILE A 26 -1.34 5.40 -4.29
N ARG A 27 -1.72 4.86 -5.44
CA ARG A 27 -0.97 5.00 -6.70
C ARG A 27 -1.75 5.86 -7.67
N THR A 28 -1.14 6.97 -8.08
CA THR A 28 -1.66 7.94 -9.06
C THR A 28 -1.34 7.54 -10.49
N GLY A 29 -2.02 8.17 -11.45
CA GLY A 29 -1.80 8.03 -12.89
C GLY A 29 -2.21 6.68 -13.46
N VAL A 30 -3.11 5.95 -12.78
CA VAL A 30 -3.64 4.67 -13.26
C VAL A 30 -5.02 4.91 -13.81
N LYS A 31 -5.13 4.93 -15.14
CA LYS A 31 -6.42 5.17 -15.81
C LYS A 31 -7.36 3.97 -15.65
N PRO A 32 -8.69 4.17 -15.70
CA PRO A 32 -9.67 3.08 -15.55
C PRO A 32 -9.49 1.91 -16.52
N GLU A 33 -8.96 2.18 -17.71
CA GLU A 33 -8.66 1.19 -18.75
C GLU A 33 -7.34 0.43 -18.56
N GLU A 34 -6.46 0.89 -17.66
CA GLU A 34 -5.18 0.24 -17.38
C GLU A 34 -5.33 -0.87 -16.34
N ILE A 35 -4.53 -1.94 -16.48
CA ILE A 35 -4.46 -2.99 -15.46
C ILE A 35 -3.70 -2.45 -14.24
N PRO A 36 -4.30 -2.37 -13.05
CA PRO A 36 -3.60 -1.89 -11.87
C PRO A 36 -2.45 -2.83 -11.48
N HIS A 37 -1.32 -2.27 -11.07
CA HIS A 37 -0.17 -3.04 -10.60
C HIS A 37 0.55 -2.30 -9.48
N THR A 38 1.40 -3.01 -8.73
CA THR A 38 2.16 -2.41 -7.60
C THR A 38 3.55 -1.95 -8.01
N SER A 39 4.02 -2.32 -9.21
CA SER A 39 5.38 -2.07 -9.70
C SER A 39 6.49 -2.54 -8.74
N GLY A 40 6.21 -3.54 -7.91
CA GLY A 40 7.17 -4.00 -6.90
C GLY A 40 7.45 -2.96 -5.80
N PHE A 41 6.54 -2.01 -5.59
CA PHE A 41 6.66 -1.03 -4.52
C PHE A 41 6.50 -1.71 -3.16
N MET A 42 7.60 -1.80 -2.41
CA MET A 42 7.65 -2.29 -1.01
C MET A 42 6.90 -3.62 -0.78
N PRO A 43 7.21 -4.69 -1.53
CA PRO A 43 6.36 -5.88 -1.63
C PRO A 43 6.17 -6.62 -0.30
N LEU A 44 7.16 -6.55 0.60
CA LEU A 44 7.07 -7.16 1.93
C LEU A 44 6.25 -6.27 2.87
N GLN A 45 6.50 -4.97 2.87
CA GLN A 45 5.86 -4.03 3.77
C GLN A 45 4.38 -3.81 3.43
N THR A 46 4.01 -3.90 2.16
CA THR A 46 2.63 -3.68 1.70
C THR A 46 1.83 -4.98 1.60
N ALA A 47 2.32 -6.10 2.15
CA ALA A 47 1.69 -7.42 2.01
C ALA A 47 0.24 -7.47 2.52
N TYR A 48 -0.09 -6.64 3.51
CA TYR A 48 -1.44 -6.53 4.10
C TYR A 48 -2.06 -5.13 3.91
N ALA A 49 -1.43 -4.27 3.12
CA ALA A 49 -1.92 -2.92 2.85
C ALA A 49 -3.12 -2.95 1.89
N GLY A 50 -4.04 -2.01 2.06
CA GLY A 50 -5.00 -1.67 1.03
C GLY A 50 -4.32 -0.98 -0.15
N TRP A 51 -4.91 -1.09 -1.34
CA TRP A 51 -4.44 -0.39 -2.54
C TRP A 51 -5.56 0.44 -3.13
N ALA A 52 -5.29 1.73 -3.33
CA ALA A 52 -6.15 2.63 -4.08
C ALA A 52 -5.40 3.11 -5.33
N PHE A 53 -6.10 3.12 -6.45
CA PHE A 53 -5.56 3.57 -7.74
C PHE A 53 -6.36 4.79 -8.19
N LEU A 54 -5.66 5.90 -8.41
CA LEU A 54 -6.24 7.16 -8.84
C LEU A 54 -5.85 7.46 -10.30
N PRO A 55 -6.79 7.96 -11.12
CA PRO A 55 -6.47 8.40 -12.47
C PRO A 55 -5.69 9.72 -12.50
N ASP A 56 -5.80 10.55 -11.46
CA ASP A 56 -5.09 11.81 -11.30
C ASP A 56 -3.58 11.60 -11.47
N LEU A 57 -2.91 12.44 -12.27
CA LEU A 57 -1.45 12.44 -12.32
C LEU A 57 -0.89 13.04 -11.03
N PHE A 58 0.28 12.58 -10.59
CA PHE A 58 0.89 13.06 -9.35
C PHE A 58 1.05 14.59 -9.28
N PRO A 59 1.48 15.30 -10.35
CA PRO A 59 1.57 16.76 -10.34
C PRO A 59 0.21 17.47 -10.21
N ASP A 60 -0.88 16.80 -10.58
CA ASP A 60 -2.24 17.35 -10.59
C ASP A 60 -3.06 16.93 -9.34
N LEU A 61 -2.44 16.21 -8.41
CA LEU A 61 -3.11 15.68 -7.23
C LEU A 61 -3.55 16.82 -6.30
N THR A 62 -4.83 16.79 -5.92
CA THR A 62 -5.41 17.76 -4.98
C THR A 62 -5.60 17.12 -3.61
N PRO A 63 -5.63 17.91 -2.52
CA PRO A 63 -5.98 17.38 -1.20
C PRO A 63 -7.31 16.63 -1.20
N GLN A 64 -8.30 17.11 -1.96
CA GLN A 64 -9.61 16.48 -2.06
C GLN A 64 -9.53 15.12 -2.76
N SER A 65 -8.78 15.00 -3.86
CA SER A 65 -8.60 13.72 -4.55
C SER A 65 -7.79 12.72 -3.74
N LEU A 66 -6.86 13.18 -2.89
CA LEU A 66 -6.15 12.32 -1.94
C LEU A 66 -6.99 11.89 -0.72
N LEU A 67 -7.85 12.76 -0.19
CA LEU A 67 -8.69 12.46 0.97
C LEU A 67 -9.75 11.40 0.67
N LYS A 68 -10.25 11.35 -0.56
CA LYS A 68 -11.27 10.39 -0.94
C LYS A 68 -10.86 8.92 -0.69
N PRO A 69 -9.76 8.38 -1.24
CA PRO A 69 -9.35 7.00 -0.98
C PRO A 69 -9.02 6.73 0.50
N ILE A 70 -8.57 7.75 1.24
CA ILE A 70 -8.35 7.62 2.69
C ILE A 70 -9.69 7.44 3.41
N SER A 71 -10.70 8.25 3.09
CA SER A 71 -12.05 8.12 3.65
C SER A 71 -12.68 6.77 3.31
N ASP A 72 -12.53 6.34 2.05
CA ASP A 72 -13.02 5.04 1.58
C ASP A 72 -12.35 3.89 2.36
N PHE A 73 -11.04 3.99 2.63
CA PHE A 73 -10.30 3.01 3.41
C PHE A 73 -10.70 3.00 4.90
N VAL A 74 -10.89 4.17 5.51
CA VAL A 74 -11.33 4.27 6.92
C VAL A 74 -12.73 3.69 7.12
N GLY A 75 -13.62 3.89 6.14
CA GLY A 75 -14.97 3.31 6.17
C GLY A 75 -15.03 1.83 5.77
N TYR A 76 -13.93 1.25 5.29
CA TYR A 76 -13.89 -0.14 4.86
C TYR A 76 -13.76 -1.09 6.05
N GLU A 77 -14.77 -1.92 6.28
CA GLU A 77 -14.67 -3.02 7.24
C GLU A 77 -13.76 -4.13 6.68
N ARG A 78 -12.58 -4.27 7.28
CA ARG A 78 -11.65 -5.35 6.94
C ARG A 78 -12.31 -6.71 7.19
N ARG A 79 -12.44 -7.49 6.12
CA ARG A 79 -12.83 -8.90 6.19
C ARG A 79 -11.65 -9.74 6.72
N LEU A 80 -11.50 -9.80 8.04
CA LEU A 80 -10.57 -10.72 8.70
C LEU A 80 -11.19 -12.14 8.67
N GLY A 81 -10.65 -13.04 7.83
CA GLY A 81 -10.94 -14.48 7.94
C GLY A 81 -12.06 -15.05 7.05
N ARG A 82 -12.10 -14.67 5.77
CA ARG A 82 -12.37 -15.67 4.70
C ARG A 82 -11.16 -15.78 3.82
#